data_AF-A0A085FCF9-F1
#
_entry.id   AF-A0A085FCF9-F1
#
_cell.length_a   1.000
_cell.length_b   1.000
_cell.length_c   1.000
_cell.angle_alpha   90.00
_cell.angle_beta   90.00
_cell.angle_gamma   90.00
#
_symmetry.space_group_name_H-M   'P 1'
#
loop_
_entity.id
_entity.type
_entity.pdbx_description
1 polymer ?
#
loop_
_entity_poly.entity_id
_entity_poly.type
_entity_poly.pdbx_seq_one_letter_code
_entity_poly.pdbx_strand_id
1 'polypeptide(L)'
;MIAPAPTSRATRVGQLDLFRYLTVTLAIISHIVIHHAIYDETEGGWAMAFKVVTRMATPSLLVLMGVMIEIANAHRMRGREPTVFAGLLYRSLLCALTYLVFSIINNAFALLNGLVPGERVQWVTEGYGAIFLTYALLLAIAPLWLWLRVRFGFLPVVLLSLAGVLVHTLLLADLAPLPPPFRVPGSVLLGIGGDRGPTVLHGLGLMTFGMAMGNAVFAQTRQKWARATVIFGCIVSFFLLATFIWYWGVGRTAHFISDIEHWRHHNHPGYYAFGILAALGILGLTYAVHSLLPAGTRNVLQTIGSNTLVYFFIGSVLLQAVPIVQITSPVAAIVATLTYLVVFGALTFGWARSVRGGAAVASLTNAGRDLIELSLRRTFWRPSE
;
A
#
# COMPACT_ATOMS: atom_id res chain seq x y z
N MET A 1 3.48 -46.73 11.25
CA MET A 1 3.43 -45.85 10.06
C MET A 1 3.00 -44.47 10.51
N ILE A 2 3.94 -43.54 10.65
CA ILE A 2 3.67 -42.16 11.02
C ILE A 2 3.13 -41.48 9.75
N ALA A 3 1.85 -41.12 9.76
CA ALA A 3 1.27 -40.34 8.67
C ALA A 3 2.10 -39.05 8.49
N PRO A 4 2.57 -38.74 7.27
CA PRO A 4 3.30 -37.50 7.05
C PRO A 4 2.42 -36.32 7.46
N ALA A 5 2.96 -35.45 8.30
CA ALA A 5 2.28 -34.24 8.73
C ALA A 5 1.82 -33.44 7.49
N PRO A 6 0.55 -32.97 7.45
CA PRO A 6 0.10 -32.16 6.34
C PRO A 6 0.96 -30.89 6.29
N THR A 7 1.86 -30.83 5.31
CA THR A 7 2.56 -29.61 4.95
C THR A 7 1.52 -28.67 4.38
N SER A 8 0.87 -27.87 5.24
CA SER A 8 0.00 -26.79 4.80
C SER A 8 0.88 -25.71 4.15
N ARG A 9 1.32 -25.97 2.91
CA ARG A 9 1.64 -24.91 1.97
C ARG A 9 0.37 -24.07 1.90
N ALA A 10 0.38 -22.91 2.57
CA ALA A 10 -0.67 -21.92 2.42
C ALA A 10 -0.93 -21.78 0.93
N THR A 11 -2.11 -22.19 0.47
CA THR A 11 -2.50 -22.15 -0.94
C THR A 11 -2.37 -20.71 -1.39
N ARG A 12 -1.31 -20.45 -2.16
CA ARG A 12 -1.00 -19.12 -2.69
C ARG A 12 -2.16 -18.69 -3.59
N VAL A 13 -2.82 -17.59 -3.23
CA VAL A 13 -3.98 -17.10 -3.97
C VAL A 13 -3.48 -16.24 -5.13
N GLY A 14 -3.34 -16.85 -6.31
CA GLY A 14 -2.76 -16.20 -7.49
C GLY A 14 -3.47 -14.91 -7.92
N GLN A 15 -4.77 -14.76 -7.62
CA GLN A 15 -5.52 -13.53 -7.87
C GLN A 15 -5.02 -12.36 -7.01
N LEU A 16 -4.60 -12.62 -5.77
CA LEU A 16 -4.08 -11.58 -4.88
C LEU A 16 -2.71 -11.09 -5.33
N ASP A 17 -1.88 -11.96 -5.90
CA ASP A 17 -0.61 -11.53 -6.50
C ASP A 17 -0.84 -10.69 -7.76
N LEU A 18 -1.85 -11.03 -8.58
CA LEU A 18 -2.22 -10.21 -9.73
C LEU A 18 -2.79 -8.86 -9.32
N PHE A 19 -3.60 -8.81 -8.26
CA PHE A 19 -4.07 -7.57 -7.64
C PHE A 19 -2.88 -6.71 -7.20
N ARG A 20 -1.94 -7.28 -6.44
CA ARG A 20 -0.71 -6.59 -6.03
C ARG A 20 0.06 -6.03 -7.23
N TYR A 21 0.27 -6.85 -8.25
CA TYR A 21 0.94 -6.43 -9.48
C TYR A 21 0.24 -5.23 -10.10
N LEU A 22 -1.06 -5.34 -10.40
CA LEU A 22 -1.81 -4.30 -11.09
C LEU A 22 -1.80 -2.98 -10.32
N THR A 23 -2.02 -3.02 -9.01
CA THR A 23 -2.04 -1.81 -8.19
C THR A 23 -0.67 -1.13 -8.11
N VAL A 24 0.41 -1.90 -8.01
CA VAL A 24 1.77 -1.33 -8.05
C VAL A 24 2.14 -0.82 -9.44
N THR A 25 1.72 -1.51 -10.50
CA THR A 25 1.87 -1.03 -11.87
C THR A 25 1.18 0.33 -12.07
N LEU A 26 -0.05 0.51 -11.55
CA LEU A 26 -0.72 1.81 -11.60
C LEU A 26 0.06 2.92 -10.88
N ALA A 27 0.70 2.62 -9.75
CA ALA A 27 1.56 3.57 -9.06
C ALA A 27 2.81 3.92 -9.88
N ILE A 28 3.48 2.92 -10.47
CA ILE A 28 4.65 3.12 -11.33
C ILE A 28 4.28 3.95 -12.56
N ILE A 29 3.13 3.67 -13.19
CA ILE A 29 2.61 4.46 -14.31
C ILE A 29 2.43 5.92 -13.87
N SER A 30 1.83 6.17 -12.69
CA SER A 30 1.73 7.53 -12.15
C SER A 30 3.08 8.21 -12.02
N HIS A 31 4.11 7.47 -11.58
CA HIS A 31 5.45 8.02 -11.42
C HIS A 31 6.10 8.35 -12.76
N ILE A 32 5.99 7.47 -13.76
CA ILE A 32 6.53 7.70 -15.12
C ILE A 32 5.92 8.97 -15.72
N VAL A 33 4.62 9.12 -15.60
CA VAL A 33 3.88 10.27 -16.12
C VAL A 33 4.34 11.58 -15.49
N ILE A 34 4.44 11.61 -14.15
CA ILE A 34 4.90 12.78 -13.40
C ILE A 34 6.34 13.10 -13.76
N HIS A 35 7.21 12.08 -13.82
CA HIS A 35 8.63 12.24 -14.13
C HIS A 35 8.89 12.85 -15.50
N HIS A 36 8.14 12.43 -16.51
CA HIS A 36 8.31 12.86 -17.90
C HIS A 36 7.35 13.98 -18.34
N ALA A 37 6.57 14.55 -17.40
CA ALA A 37 5.55 15.56 -17.68
C ALA A 37 4.71 15.19 -18.93
N ILE A 38 4.23 13.94 -18.98
CA ILE A 38 3.61 13.35 -20.18
C ILE A 38 2.34 14.10 -20.64
N TYR A 39 1.64 14.74 -19.72
CA TYR A 39 0.53 15.63 -20.01
C TYR A 39 0.52 16.76 -19.00
N ASP A 40 0.00 17.92 -19.41
CA ASP A 40 -0.22 19.01 -18.46
C ASP A 40 -1.25 18.56 -17.42
N GLU A 41 -0.94 18.84 -16.17
CA GLU A 41 -1.69 18.33 -15.03
C GLU A 41 -3.12 18.89 -14.95
N THR A 42 -3.38 19.97 -15.68
CA THR A 42 -4.57 20.82 -15.63
C THR A 42 -5.41 20.80 -16.93
N GLU A 43 -4.89 20.25 -18.03
CA GLU A 43 -5.52 20.37 -19.36
C GLU A 43 -5.97 19.01 -19.94
N GLY A 44 -7.28 18.81 -20.03
CA GLY A 44 -7.90 17.75 -20.86
C GLY A 44 -8.61 16.62 -20.10
N GLY A 45 -9.79 16.22 -20.61
CA GLY A 45 -10.64 15.20 -19.97
C GLY A 45 -10.04 13.80 -19.90
N TRP A 46 -9.21 13.41 -20.88
CA TRP A 46 -8.57 12.09 -20.92
C TRP A 46 -7.41 11.98 -19.91
N ALA A 47 -6.63 13.05 -19.73
CA ALA A 47 -5.53 13.13 -18.77
C ALA A 47 -6.07 13.02 -17.34
N MET A 48 -7.16 13.72 -17.03
CA MET A 48 -7.87 13.60 -15.76
C MET A 48 -8.39 12.18 -15.53
N ALA A 49 -9.04 11.56 -16.53
CA ALA A 49 -9.52 10.18 -16.41
C ALA A 49 -8.38 9.19 -16.12
N PHE A 50 -7.26 9.34 -16.82
CA PHE A 50 -6.08 8.52 -16.60
C PHE A 50 -5.46 8.75 -15.21
N LYS A 51 -5.39 9.99 -14.73
CA LYS A 51 -5.00 10.30 -13.35
C LYS A 51 -5.93 9.61 -12.35
N VAL A 52 -7.25 9.71 -12.50
CA VAL A 52 -8.20 9.03 -11.59
C VAL A 52 -7.89 7.53 -11.52
N VAL A 53 -7.59 6.90 -12.67
CA VAL A 53 -7.21 5.49 -12.73
C VAL A 53 -5.92 5.19 -11.97
N THR A 54 -4.86 5.97 -12.17
CA THR A 54 -3.59 5.73 -11.47
C THR A 54 -3.68 6.07 -9.97
N ARG A 55 -4.53 7.02 -9.58
CA ARG A 55 -4.80 7.37 -8.17
C ARG A 55 -5.55 6.29 -7.40
N MET A 56 -6.13 5.29 -8.07
CA MET A 56 -6.65 4.09 -7.41
C MET A 56 -5.56 3.31 -6.66
N ALA A 57 -4.28 3.47 -7.05
CA ALA A 57 -3.19 2.63 -6.58
C ALA A 57 -3.00 2.68 -5.06
N THR A 58 -2.68 3.85 -4.51
CA THR A 58 -2.35 4.03 -3.09
C THR A 58 -3.43 3.50 -2.14
N PRO A 59 -4.71 3.90 -2.24
CA PRO A 59 -5.70 3.43 -1.29
C PRO A 59 -6.03 1.93 -1.48
N SER A 60 -5.96 1.42 -2.71
CA SER A 60 -6.16 -0.01 -2.97
C SER A 60 -5.05 -0.88 -2.41
N LEU A 61 -3.80 -0.40 -2.43
CA LEU A 61 -2.68 -1.09 -1.77
C LEU A 61 -2.92 -1.17 -0.26
N LEU A 62 -3.48 -0.12 0.37
CA LEU A 62 -3.76 -0.10 1.81
C LEU A 62 -4.85 -1.12 2.19
N VAL A 63 -5.90 -1.23 1.37
CA VAL A 63 -6.92 -2.28 1.49
C VAL A 63 -6.27 -3.66 1.32
N LEU A 64 -5.45 -3.85 0.29
CA LEU A 64 -4.77 -5.10 0.00
C LEU A 64 -3.79 -5.53 1.11
N MET A 65 -3.14 -4.58 1.76
CA MET A 65 -2.33 -4.85 2.95
C MET A 65 -3.17 -5.48 4.06
N GLY A 66 -4.35 -4.93 4.35
CA GLY A 66 -5.30 -5.52 5.30
C GLY A 66 -5.73 -6.94 4.92
N VAL A 67 -6.05 -7.17 3.64
CA VAL A 67 -6.40 -8.51 3.11
C VAL A 67 -5.27 -9.51 3.37
N MET A 68 -4.03 -9.11 3.08
CA MET A 68 -2.84 -9.93 3.28
C MET A 68 -2.56 -10.22 4.75
N ILE A 69 -2.73 -9.22 5.63
CA ILE A 69 -2.57 -9.40 7.09
C ILE A 69 -3.54 -10.47 7.58
N GLU A 70 -4.81 -10.36 7.20
CA GLU A 70 -5.85 -11.30 7.60
C GLU A 70 -5.57 -12.73 7.11
N ILE A 71 -5.41 -12.91 5.79
CA ILE A 71 -5.30 -14.24 5.18
C ILE A 71 -4.04 -14.97 5.66
N ALA A 72 -2.91 -14.26 5.69
CA ALA A 72 -1.62 -14.89 5.97
C ALA A 72 -1.42 -15.18 7.46
N ASN A 73 -2.04 -14.40 8.36
CA ASN A 73 -1.66 -14.40 9.78
C ASN A 73 -2.80 -14.71 10.76
N ALA A 74 -4.07 -14.44 10.43
CA ALA A 74 -5.16 -14.57 11.42
C ALA A 74 -5.30 -16.00 11.98
N HIS A 75 -5.12 -17.02 11.14
CA HIS A 75 -5.16 -18.42 11.56
C HIS A 75 -3.95 -18.84 12.41
N ARG A 76 -2.80 -18.17 12.26
CA ARG A 76 -1.56 -18.45 12.99
C ARG A 76 -1.49 -17.74 14.34
N MET A 77 -2.28 -16.69 14.50
CA MET A 77 -2.30 -15.88 15.71
C MET A 77 -2.84 -16.63 16.94
N ARG A 78 -3.41 -17.83 16.79
CA ARG A 78 -3.79 -18.68 17.94
C ARG A 78 -2.66 -19.67 18.21
N GLY A 79 -1.71 -19.32 19.09
CA GLY A 79 -0.60 -20.18 19.53
C GLY A 79 0.74 -19.98 18.81
N ARG A 80 0.86 -18.99 17.91
CA ARG A 80 2.15 -18.56 17.31
C ARG A 80 2.27 -17.04 17.23
N GLU A 81 1.74 -16.36 18.24
CA GLU A 81 1.68 -14.90 18.36
C GLU A 81 3.08 -14.26 18.19
N PRO A 82 4.14 -14.70 18.90
CA PRO A 82 5.46 -14.08 18.76
C PRO A 82 6.01 -14.16 17.33
N THR A 83 5.82 -15.31 16.66
CA THR A 83 6.25 -15.55 15.28
C THR A 83 5.49 -14.71 14.25
N VAL A 84 4.20 -14.44 14.49
CA VAL A 84 3.37 -13.56 13.67
C VAL A 84 3.78 -12.10 13.87
N PHE A 85 3.93 -11.67 15.13
CA PHE A 85 4.38 -10.33 15.48
C PHE A 85 5.75 -10.04 14.86
N ALA A 86 6.72 -10.93 15.05
CA ALA A 86 8.06 -10.80 14.47
C ALA A 86 8.03 -10.70 12.94
N GLY A 87 7.19 -11.51 12.28
CA GLY A 87 7.07 -11.46 10.82
C GLY A 87 6.50 -10.13 10.29
N LEU A 88 5.52 -9.55 10.99
CA LEU A 88 4.94 -8.25 10.63
C LEU A 88 5.90 -7.09 10.93
N LEU A 89 6.55 -7.10 12.10
CA LEU A 89 7.55 -6.09 12.48
C LEU A 89 8.78 -6.14 11.57
N TYR A 90 9.22 -7.34 11.16
CA TYR A 90 10.30 -7.47 10.18
C TYR A 90 9.93 -6.84 8.83
N ARG A 91 8.69 -7.03 8.35
CA ARG A 91 8.22 -6.37 7.13
C ARG A 91 8.11 -4.86 7.28
N SER A 92 7.67 -4.38 8.46
CA SER A 92 7.69 -2.95 8.80
C SER A 92 9.11 -2.39 8.70
N LEU A 93 10.09 -3.08 9.29
CA LEU A 93 11.51 -2.70 9.23
C LEU A 93 12.02 -2.67 7.79
N LEU A 94 11.69 -3.67 6.95
CA LEU A 94 12.06 -3.66 5.54
C LEU A 94 11.48 -2.46 4.80
N CYS A 95 10.22 -2.08 5.05
CA CYS A 95 9.63 -0.88 4.48
C CYS A 95 10.35 0.39 4.98
N ALA A 96 10.68 0.48 6.26
CA ALA A 96 11.41 1.62 6.82
C ALA A 96 12.83 1.75 6.25
N LEU A 97 13.56 0.62 6.10
CA LEU A 97 14.87 0.59 5.47
C LEU A 97 14.78 0.96 3.98
N THR A 98 13.78 0.46 3.27
CA THR A 98 13.54 0.80 1.86
C THR A 98 13.28 2.29 1.71
N TYR A 99 12.45 2.86 2.58
CA TYR A 99 12.22 4.30 2.65
C TYR A 99 13.52 5.09 2.89
N LEU A 100 14.33 4.68 3.86
CA LEU A 100 15.61 5.33 4.16
C LEU A 100 16.56 5.29 2.96
N VAL A 101 16.70 4.13 2.30
CA VAL A 101 17.52 3.98 1.10
C VAL A 101 17.01 4.89 -0.02
N PHE A 102 15.69 4.98 -0.21
CA PHE A 102 15.10 5.92 -1.17
C PHE A 102 15.43 7.37 -0.86
N SER A 103 15.30 7.78 0.40
CA SER A 103 15.65 9.13 0.81
C SER A 103 17.13 9.43 0.56
N ILE A 104 18.03 8.49 0.86
CA ILE A 104 19.47 8.65 0.60
C ILE A 104 19.73 8.79 -0.91
N ILE A 105 19.17 7.91 -1.74
CA ILE A 105 19.35 7.94 -3.20
C ILE A 105 18.82 9.26 -3.78
N ASN A 106 17.62 9.68 -3.36
CA ASN A 106 17.00 10.92 -3.83
C ASN A 106 17.85 12.15 -3.46
N ASN A 107 18.39 12.19 -2.23
CA ASN A 107 19.29 13.27 -1.82
C ASN A 107 20.61 13.24 -2.60
N ALA A 108 21.19 12.06 -2.86
CA ALA A 108 22.40 11.93 -3.65
C ALA A 108 22.18 12.45 -5.09
N PHE A 109 21.08 12.08 -5.75
CA PHE A 109 20.76 12.61 -7.07
C PHE A 109 20.45 14.11 -7.05
N ALA A 110 19.78 14.63 -6.02
CA ALA A 110 19.55 16.06 -5.88
C ALA A 110 20.87 16.85 -5.79
N LEU A 111 21.80 16.37 -4.96
CA LEU A 111 23.15 16.96 -4.82
C LEU A 111 23.93 16.92 -6.14
N LEU A 112 23.92 15.78 -6.85
CA LEU A 112 24.60 15.64 -8.13
C LEU A 112 24.06 16.58 -9.23
N ASN A 113 22.78 16.95 -9.13
CA ASN A 113 22.12 17.89 -10.04
C ASN A 113 22.21 19.35 -9.56
N GLY A 114 23.06 19.66 -8.58
CA GLY A 114 23.29 21.03 -8.09
C GLY A 114 22.13 21.63 -7.29
N LEU A 115 21.15 20.82 -6.86
CA LEU A 115 20.09 21.27 -5.98
C LEU A 115 20.64 21.39 -4.55
N VAL A 116 20.57 22.60 -3.99
CA VAL A 116 21.11 22.88 -2.65
C VAL A 116 20.36 22.04 -1.60
N PRO A 117 21.09 21.38 -0.68
CA PRO A 117 20.51 20.56 0.38
C PRO A 117 19.79 21.36 1.50
N GLY A 118 19.06 22.41 1.16
CA GLY A 118 18.36 23.29 2.12
C GLY A 118 16.99 23.75 1.63
N GLU A 119 16.81 23.94 0.33
CA GLU A 119 15.51 24.32 -0.26
C GLU A 119 14.64 23.10 -0.59
N ARG A 120 15.25 21.90 -0.66
CA ARG A 120 14.56 20.61 -0.82
C ARG A 120 15.18 19.46 -0.01
N VAL A 121 15.92 19.75 1.07
CA VAL A 121 16.25 18.72 2.09
C VAL A 121 15.06 18.54 3.01
N GLN A 122 14.02 18.01 2.39
CA GLN A 122 12.99 17.34 3.10
C GLN A 122 13.38 15.86 3.06
N TRP A 123 14.01 15.36 4.12
CA TRP A 123 14.27 13.93 4.37
C TRP A 123 12.98 13.05 4.35
N VAL A 124 11.85 13.64 3.95
CA VAL A 124 10.49 13.29 4.30
C VAL A 124 9.45 13.53 3.20
N THR A 125 9.61 14.50 2.31
CA THR A 125 8.48 14.88 1.45
C THR A 125 8.59 14.30 0.05
N GLU A 126 7.45 13.79 -0.39
CA GLU A 126 6.98 13.79 -1.78
C GLU A 126 7.81 13.02 -2.82
N GLY A 127 8.92 12.40 -2.43
CA GLY A 127 9.58 11.40 -3.26
C GLY A 127 8.72 10.14 -3.43
N TYR A 128 8.99 9.39 -4.50
CA TYR A 128 8.34 8.10 -4.82
C TYR A 128 8.30 7.10 -3.64
N GLY A 129 9.16 7.28 -2.63
CA GLY A 129 9.26 6.44 -1.45
C GLY A 129 8.29 6.75 -0.29
N ALA A 130 7.57 7.87 -0.28
CA ALA A 130 6.76 8.30 0.88
C ALA A 130 5.74 7.23 1.34
N ILE A 131 5.22 6.44 0.41
CA ILE A 131 4.29 5.33 0.71
C ILE A 131 4.92 4.26 1.63
N PHE A 132 6.24 4.03 1.54
CA PHE A 132 6.92 3.04 2.38
C PHE A 132 6.93 3.45 3.86
N LEU A 133 6.98 4.74 4.17
CA LEU A 133 6.89 5.21 5.55
C LEU A 133 5.51 4.90 6.13
N THR A 134 4.43 5.23 5.41
CA THR A 134 3.06 4.89 5.82
C THR A 134 2.90 3.38 6.00
N TYR A 135 3.47 2.58 5.11
CA TYR A 135 3.45 1.11 5.19
C TYR A 135 4.22 0.58 6.40
N ALA A 136 5.40 1.11 6.66
CA ALA A 136 6.20 0.73 7.81
C ALA A 136 5.41 0.97 9.10
N LEU A 137 4.79 2.15 9.23
CA LEU A 137 4.01 2.52 10.41
C LEU A 137 2.75 1.65 10.56
N LEU A 138 2.00 1.43 9.49
CA LEU A 138 0.81 0.57 9.53
C LEU A 138 1.17 -0.90 9.83
N LEU A 139 2.26 -1.42 9.27
CA LEU A 139 2.76 -2.76 9.57
C LEU A 139 3.32 -2.89 11.00
N ALA A 140 3.80 -1.80 11.59
CA ALA A 140 4.21 -1.78 12.99
C ALA A 140 2.98 -1.88 13.92
N ILE A 141 1.86 -1.27 13.55
CA ILE A 141 0.58 -1.32 14.29
C ILE A 141 -0.20 -2.62 14.01
N ALA A 142 -0.02 -3.22 12.84
CA ALA A 142 -0.74 -4.40 12.38
C ALA A 142 -0.77 -5.59 13.36
N PRO A 143 0.29 -5.93 14.13
CA PRO A 143 0.24 -7.02 15.11
C PRO A 143 -0.81 -6.78 16.19
N LEU A 144 -0.85 -5.57 16.75
CA LEU A 144 -1.85 -5.17 17.75
C LEU A 144 -3.26 -5.19 17.15
N TRP A 145 -3.39 -4.66 15.93
CA TRP A 145 -4.66 -4.62 15.22
C TRP A 145 -5.21 -6.01 14.93
N LEU A 146 -4.35 -6.92 14.46
CA LEU A 146 -4.68 -8.30 14.21
C LEU A 146 -4.99 -9.05 15.51
N TRP A 147 -4.25 -8.78 16.58
CA TRP A 147 -4.52 -9.35 17.90
C TRP A 147 -5.93 -8.97 18.41
N LEU A 148 -6.28 -7.68 18.35
CA LEU A 148 -7.63 -7.20 18.69
C LEU A 148 -8.71 -7.92 17.87
N ARG A 149 -8.51 -8.02 16.55
CA ARG A 149 -9.42 -8.72 15.65
C ARG A 149 -9.53 -10.22 15.95
N VAL A 150 -8.45 -10.89 16.34
CA VAL A 150 -8.46 -12.34 16.62
C VAL A 150 -9.10 -12.62 17.98
N ARG A 151 -8.87 -11.76 18.97
CA ARG A 151 -9.34 -11.93 20.34
C ARG A 151 -10.80 -11.50 20.52
N PHE A 152 -11.20 -10.39 19.92
CA PHE A 152 -12.51 -9.75 20.17
C PHE A 152 -13.40 -9.65 18.93
N GLY A 153 -12.93 -10.14 17.77
CA GLY A 153 -13.64 -10.02 16.50
C GLY A 153 -13.48 -8.65 15.84
N PHE A 154 -14.29 -8.37 14.81
CA PHE A 154 -14.16 -7.17 13.99
C PHE A 154 -14.65 -5.87 14.65
N LEU A 155 -15.52 -5.96 15.65
CA LEU A 155 -16.14 -4.78 16.25
C LEU A 155 -15.11 -3.78 16.81
N PRO A 156 -14.15 -4.15 17.68
CA PRO A 156 -13.20 -3.19 18.24
C PRO A 156 -12.31 -2.53 17.19
N VAL A 157 -11.84 -3.26 16.17
CA VAL A 157 -11.01 -2.66 15.11
C VAL A 157 -11.80 -1.68 14.23
N VAL A 158 -13.08 -1.96 14.00
CA VAL A 158 -13.98 -1.01 13.31
C VAL A 158 -14.21 0.23 14.17
N LEU A 159 -14.55 0.06 15.45
CA LEU A 159 -14.80 1.18 16.36
C LEU A 159 -13.55 2.06 16.52
N LEU A 160 -12.36 1.47 16.67
CA LEU A 160 -11.12 2.23 16.77
C LEU A 160 -10.78 2.97 15.47
N SER A 161 -11.05 2.38 14.31
CA SER A 161 -10.88 3.09 13.03
C SER A 161 -11.80 4.30 12.94
N LEU A 162 -13.08 4.13 13.29
CA LEU A 162 -14.07 5.22 13.26
C LEU A 162 -13.76 6.29 14.31
N ALA A 163 -13.37 5.89 15.51
CA ALA A 163 -12.94 6.80 16.56
C ALA A 163 -11.72 7.62 16.11
N GLY A 164 -10.76 7.00 15.41
CA GLY A 164 -9.61 7.72 14.85
C GLY A 164 -10.02 8.80 13.86
N VAL A 165 -10.91 8.49 12.91
CA VAL A 165 -11.43 9.48 11.95
C VAL A 165 -12.21 10.58 12.66
N LEU A 166 -13.02 10.23 13.68
CA LEU A 166 -13.79 11.19 14.46
C LEU A 166 -12.88 12.13 15.27
N VAL A 167 -11.85 11.59 15.93
CA VAL A 167 -10.84 12.37 16.64
C VAL A 167 -10.14 13.33 15.69
N HIS A 168 -9.76 12.88 14.49
CA HIS A 168 -9.16 13.77 13.50
C HIS A 168 -10.11 14.90 13.12
N THR A 169 -11.33 14.55 12.71
CA THR A 169 -12.33 15.49 12.22
C THR A 169 -12.71 16.53 13.28
N LEU A 170 -12.91 16.10 14.53
CA LEU A 170 -13.39 16.98 15.60
C LEU A 170 -12.29 17.76 16.31
N LEU A 171 -11.06 17.22 16.37
CA LEU A 171 -10.01 17.75 17.25
C LEU A 171 -8.72 18.14 16.52
N LEU A 172 -8.41 17.56 15.36
CA LEU A 172 -7.09 17.68 14.74
C LEU A 172 -7.09 18.35 13.35
N ALA A 173 -8.21 18.32 12.62
CA ALA A 173 -8.29 18.76 11.23
C ALA A 173 -7.93 20.25 11.07
N ASP A 174 -8.35 21.10 12.01
CA ASP A 174 -8.15 22.54 11.97
C ASP A 174 -6.87 23.00 12.68
N LEU A 175 -6.05 22.07 13.18
CA LEU A 175 -4.79 22.42 13.84
C LEU A 175 -3.75 22.83 12.81
N ALA A 176 -3.08 23.96 13.08
CA ALA A 176 -1.92 24.40 12.32
C ALA A 176 -0.80 23.32 12.34
N PRO A 177 0.05 23.27 11.29
CA PRO A 177 1.17 22.33 11.26
C PRO A 177 2.03 22.42 12.54
N LEU A 178 2.34 21.27 13.14
CA LEU A 178 3.21 21.24 14.32
C LEU A 178 4.60 21.81 14.00
N PRO A 179 5.28 22.46 14.97
CA PRO A 179 6.63 22.95 14.76
C PRO A 179 7.64 21.80 14.56
N PRO A 180 8.79 22.04 13.91
CA PRO A 180 9.90 21.08 13.89
C PRO A 180 10.34 20.69 15.32
N PRO A 181 10.71 19.43 15.58
CA PRO A 181 10.83 18.30 14.64
C PRO A 181 9.51 17.54 14.40
N PHE A 182 8.40 17.94 15.03
CA PHE A 182 7.14 17.18 15.05
C PHE A 182 6.23 17.37 13.83
N ARG A 183 6.52 18.36 12.96
CA ARG A 183 5.76 18.61 11.74
C ARG A 183 5.50 17.34 10.92
N VAL A 184 6.55 16.55 10.74
CA VAL A 184 6.52 15.34 9.92
C VAL A 184 5.74 14.20 10.58
N PRO A 185 6.09 13.78 11.81
CA PRO A 185 5.31 12.77 12.51
C PRO A 185 3.83 13.17 12.67
N GLY A 186 3.54 14.42 12.99
CA GLY A 186 2.16 14.91 13.18
C GLY A 186 1.32 14.81 11.92
N SER A 187 1.85 15.26 10.78
CA SER A 187 1.16 15.15 9.50
C SER A 187 1.02 13.69 9.03
N VAL A 188 2.06 12.85 9.11
CA VAL A 188 1.99 11.46 8.61
C VAL A 188 1.12 10.57 9.50
N LEU A 189 1.25 10.69 10.83
CA LEU A 189 0.50 9.85 11.76
C LEU A 189 -0.95 10.30 11.88
N LEU A 190 -1.16 11.59 12.10
CA LEU A 190 -2.43 12.15 12.52
C LEU A 190 -3.12 13.00 11.46
N GLY A 191 -2.39 13.58 10.50
CA GLY A 191 -2.96 14.48 9.50
C GLY A 191 -3.09 15.93 9.96
N ILE A 192 -2.31 16.33 10.96
CA ILE A 192 -2.27 17.72 11.44
C ILE A 192 -1.58 18.60 10.38
N GLY A 193 -2.17 19.75 10.07
CA GLY A 193 -1.65 20.72 9.11
C GLY A 193 -2.07 20.51 7.65
N GLY A 194 -2.79 19.43 7.33
CA GLY A 194 -3.40 19.21 6.00
C GLY A 194 -2.40 19.03 4.84
N ASP A 195 -1.11 18.96 5.10
CA ASP A 195 -0.06 18.96 4.07
C ASP A 195 0.34 17.56 3.57
N ARG A 196 -0.20 16.47 4.16
CA ARG A 196 0.14 15.10 3.78
C ARG A 196 -1.01 14.10 3.95
N GLY A 197 -1.09 13.16 3.02
CA GLY A 197 -1.96 11.99 3.15
C GLY A 197 -1.68 10.87 2.13
N PRO A 198 -2.29 9.68 2.29
CA PRO A 198 -3.13 9.31 3.42
C PRO A 198 -2.33 9.14 4.71
N THR A 199 -2.94 9.52 5.85
CA THR A 199 -2.31 9.37 7.16
C THR A 199 -2.41 7.94 7.67
N VAL A 200 -1.57 7.59 8.64
CA VAL A 200 -1.65 6.29 9.33
C VAL A 200 -3.03 6.13 9.99
N LEU A 201 -3.52 7.16 10.67
CA LEU A 201 -4.82 7.15 11.35
C LEU A 201 -5.98 6.75 10.43
N HIS A 202 -6.09 7.39 9.25
CA HIS A 202 -7.13 7.05 8.28
C HIS A 202 -6.82 5.76 7.51
N GLY A 203 -5.53 5.48 7.27
CA GLY A 203 -5.05 4.24 6.66
C GLY A 203 -5.47 2.99 7.45
N LEU A 204 -5.63 3.08 8.77
CA LEU A 204 -6.19 2.01 9.61
C LEU A 204 -7.62 1.66 9.19
N GLY A 205 -8.43 2.61 8.73
CA GLY A 205 -9.77 2.36 8.20
C GLY A 205 -9.73 1.48 6.94
N LEU A 206 -8.88 1.82 5.96
CA LEU A 206 -8.69 1.02 4.75
C LEU A 206 -8.10 -0.36 5.07
N MET A 207 -7.14 -0.42 5.99
CA MET A 207 -6.55 -1.69 6.45
C MET A 207 -7.61 -2.58 7.13
N THR A 208 -8.47 -2.01 7.98
CA THR A 208 -9.57 -2.72 8.64
C THR A 208 -10.59 -3.24 7.64
N PHE A 209 -10.99 -2.41 6.67
CA PHE A 209 -11.84 -2.83 5.56
C PHE A 209 -11.20 -3.99 4.78
N GLY A 210 -9.89 -3.88 4.49
CA GLY A 210 -9.10 -4.92 3.87
C GLY A 210 -9.09 -6.24 4.65
N MET A 211 -8.91 -6.19 5.97
CA MET A 211 -8.99 -7.38 6.81
C MET A 211 -10.38 -8.01 6.79
N ALA A 212 -11.44 -7.20 6.82
CA ALA A 212 -12.82 -7.67 6.72
C ALA A 212 -13.07 -8.34 5.35
N MET A 213 -12.56 -7.75 4.27
CA MET A 213 -12.62 -8.32 2.92
C MET A 213 -11.84 -9.63 2.81
N GLY A 214 -10.63 -9.68 3.38
CA GLY A 214 -9.82 -10.89 3.49
C GLY A 214 -10.58 -12.04 4.15
N ASN A 215 -11.27 -11.74 5.25
CA ASN A 215 -12.06 -12.73 5.98
C ASN A 215 -13.33 -13.14 5.23
N ALA A 216 -14.06 -12.17 4.68
CA ALA A 216 -15.34 -12.38 4.03
C ALA A 216 -15.21 -13.23 2.75
N VAL A 217 -14.14 -13.01 1.98
CA VAL A 217 -13.95 -13.60 0.64
C VAL A 217 -13.05 -14.83 0.69
N PHE A 218 -11.90 -14.73 1.38
CA PHE A 218 -10.81 -15.71 1.25
C PHE A 218 -10.63 -16.61 2.48
N ALA A 219 -11.08 -16.21 3.66
CA ALA A 219 -10.93 -17.07 4.84
C ALA A 219 -11.92 -18.24 4.83
N GLN A 220 -11.50 -19.35 5.47
CA GLN A 220 -12.35 -20.52 5.67
C GLN A 220 -13.50 -20.21 6.65
N THR A 221 -13.18 -19.52 7.75
CA THR A 221 -14.14 -19.07 8.75
C THR A 221 -14.68 -17.68 8.36
N ARG A 222 -15.60 -17.67 7.40
CA ARG A 222 -16.23 -16.44 6.88
C ARG A 222 -17.19 -15.83 7.92
N GLN A 223 -16.69 -14.93 8.76
CA GLN A 223 -17.47 -14.34 9.84
C GLN A 223 -18.58 -13.42 9.30
N LYS A 224 -19.77 -13.49 9.93
CA LYS A 224 -20.91 -12.62 9.58
C LYS A 224 -20.57 -11.14 9.71
N TRP A 225 -19.89 -10.76 10.79
CA TRP A 225 -19.45 -9.38 11.02
C TRP A 225 -18.49 -8.87 9.96
N ALA A 226 -17.56 -9.70 9.47
CA ALA A 226 -16.66 -9.30 8.38
C ALA A 226 -17.44 -8.97 7.10
N ARG A 227 -18.41 -9.82 6.74
CA ARG A 227 -19.28 -9.54 5.58
C ARG A 227 -20.10 -8.28 5.77
N ALA A 228 -20.68 -8.09 6.96
CA ALA A 228 -21.43 -6.88 7.29
C ALA A 228 -20.56 -5.62 7.17
N THR A 229 -19.33 -5.64 7.69
CA THR A 229 -18.36 -4.53 7.56
C THR A 229 -18.04 -4.23 6.09
N VAL A 230 -17.82 -5.26 5.25
CA VAL A 230 -17.56 -5.06 3.83
C VAL A 230 -18.77 -4.44 3.14
N ILE A 231 -19.97 -5.02 3.31
CA ILE A 231 -21.20 -4.53 2.68
C ILE A 231 -21.50 -3.10 3.13
N PHE A 232 -21.46 -2.83 4.44
CA PHE A 232 -21.66 -1.51 4.99
C PHE A 232 -20.64 -0.50 4.46
N GLY A 233 -19.35 -0.86 4.45
CA GLY A 233 -18.29 -0.02 3.89
C GLY A 233 -18.51 0.30 2.42
N CYS A 234 -18.97 -0.66 1.61
CA CYS A 234 -19.31 -0.44 0.20
C CYS A 234 -20.49 0.52 0.04
N ILE A 235 -21.57 0.28 0.80
CA ILE A 235 -22.79 1.10 0.77
C ILE A 235 -22.46 2.55 1.14
N VAL A 236 -21.79 2.76 2.27
CA VAL A 236 -21.40 4.10 2.73
C VAL A 236 -20.47 4.77 1.71
N SER A 237 -19.48 4.06 1.18
CA SER A 237 -18.57 4.61 0.18
C SER A 237 -19.29 5.01 -1.11
N PHE A 238 -20.23 4.18 -1.57
CA PHE A 238 -21.04 4.45 -2.75
C PHE A 238 -21.91 5.68 -2.55
N PHE A 239 -22.67 5.76 -1.45
CA PHE A 239 -23.52 6.91 -1.18
C PHE A 239 -22.74 8.20 -0.94
N LEU A 240 -21.58 8.14 -0.28
CA LEU A 240 -20.69 9.30 -0.12
C LEU A 240 -20.20 9.83 -1.47
N LEU A 241 -19.68 8.97 -2.34
CA LEU A 241 -19.24 9.41 -3.67
C LEU A 241 -20.40 9.88 -4.54
N ALA A 242 -21.55 9.21 -4.49
CA ALA A 242 -22.76 9.64 -5.19
C ALA A 242 -23.20 11.04 -4.72
N THR A 243 -23.08 11.32 -3.42
CA THR A 243 -23.38 12.64 -2.83
C THR A 243 -22.40 13.70 -3.32
N PHE A 244 -21.09 13.41 -3.36
CA PHE A 244 -20.10 14.33 -3.91
C PHE A 244 -20.30 14.58 -5.41
N ILE A 245 -20.62 13.54 -6.18
CA ILE A 245 -20.95 13.68 -7.61
C ILE A 245 -22.22 14.50 -7.80
N TRP A 246 -23.25 14.29 -6.98
CA TRP A 246 -24.49 15.07 -7.03
C TRP A 246 -24.23 16.55 -6.70
N TYR A 247 -23.45 16.83 -5.66
CA TYR A 247 -23.21 18.18 -5.17
C TYR A 247 -22.20 18.97 -6.03
N TRP A 248 -21.11 18.35 -6.47
CA TRP A 248 -20.02 19.01 -7.21
C TRP A 248 -20.01 18.70 -8.72
N GLY A 249 -20.76 17.70 -9.17
CA GLY A 249 -20.69 17.17 -10.53
C GLY A 249 -19.55 16.16 -10.72
N VAL A 250 -19.64 15.36 -11.79
CA VAL A 250 -18.66 14.32 -12.13
C VAL A 250 -17.28 14.91 -12.41
N GLY A 251 -17.20 15.99 -13.20
CA GLY A 251 -15.93 16.61 -13.60
C GLY A 251 -15.11 17.13 -12.41
N ARG A 252 -15.74 17.91 -11.52
CA ARG A 252 -15.06 18.45 -10.32
C ARG A 252 -14.71 17.34 -9.31
N THR A 253 -15.56 16.33 -9.17
CA THR A 253 -15.26 15.17 -8.33
C THR A 253 -14.05 14.39 -8.86
N ALA A 254 -14.00 14.15 -10.18
CA ALA A 254 -12.85 13.53 -10.83
C ALA A 254 -11.57 14.36 -10.66
N HIS A 255 -11.68 15.69 -10.79
CA HIS A 255 -10.57 16.60 -10.52
C HIS A 255 -10.04 16.42 -9.09
N PHE A 256 -10.91 16.45 -8.08
CA PHE A 256 -10.51 16.29 -6.67
C PHE A 256 -9.91 14.91 -6.34
N ILE A 257 -10.28 13.86 -7.07
CA ILE A 257 -9.65 12.54 -6.97
C ILE A 257 -8.27 12.54 -7.64
N SER A 258 -8.17 13.20 -8.80
CA SER A 258 -6.95 13.23 -9.63
C SER A 258 -5.82 14.05 -9.00
N ASP A 259 -6.19 15.14 -8.34
CA ASP A 259 -5.28 16.07 -7.65
C ASP A 259 -5.07 15.63 -6.20
N ILE A 260 -3.80 15.39 -5.84
CA ILE A 260 -3.42 14.91 -4.52
C ILE A 260 -3.60 15.97 -3.44
N GLU A 261 -3.51 17.24 -3.80
CA GLU A 261 -3.63 18.34 -2.83
C GLU A 261 -5.05 18.45 -2.28
N HIS A 262 -6.06 18.14 -3.09
CA HIS A 262 -7.45 18.31 -2.69
C HIS A 262 -7.92 17.25 -1.69
N TRP A 263 -8.25 16.04 -2.16
CA TRP A 263 -8.85 15.05 -1.26
C TRP A 263 -7.83 14.25 -0.47
N ARG A 264 -6.65 13.99 -1.03
CA ARG A 264 -5.68 13.08 -0.42
C ARG A 264 -4.92 13.76 0.72
N HIS A 265 -4.33 14.93 0.51
CA HIS A 265 -3.53 15.63 1.54
C HIS A 265 -4.39 16.09 2.73
N HIS A 266 -5.62 16.51 2.47
CA HIS A 266 -6.58 16.88 3.50
C HIS A 266 -7.29 15.68 4.15
N ASN A 267 -6.95 14.45 3.78
CA ASN A 267 -7.61 13.23 4.29
C ASN A 267 -9.14 13.27 4.14
N HIS A 268 -9.62 13.85 3.06
CA HIS A 268 -11.05 14.00 2.81
C HIS A 268 -11.73 12.61 2.71
N PRO A 269 -12.93 12.40 3.31
CA PRO A 269 -13.62 11.11 3.30
C PRO A 269 -13.88 10.57 1.89
N GLY A 270 -14.03 11.44 0.89
CA GLY A 270 -14.16 11.07 -0.52
C GLY A 270 -12.98 10.25 -1.05
N TYR A 271 -11.74 10.54 -0.61
CA TYR A 271 -10.56 9.76 -1.01
C TYR A 271 -10.64 8.31 -0.52
N TYR A 272 -11.07 8.11 0.72
CA TYR A 272 -11.18 6.78 1.34
C TYR A 272 -12.37 5.99 0.78
N ALA A 273 -13.51 6.65 0.54
CA ALA A 273 -14.65 6.06 -0.14
C ALA A 273 -14.29 5.60 -1.57
N PHE A 274 -13.61 6.47 -2.34
CA PHE A 274 -13.05 6.11 -3.64
C PHE A 274 -12.09 4.92 -3.51
N GLY A 275 -11.22 4.93 -2.52
CA GLY A 275 -10.29 3.86 -2.23
C GLY A 275 -10.92 2.49 -2.03
N ILE A 276 -12.01 2.42 -1.26
CA ILE A 276 -12.77 1.18 -1.02
C ILE A 276 -13.35 0.63 -2.33
N LEU A 277 -14.03 1.48 -3.10
CA LEU A 277 -14.65 1.06 -4.37
C LEU A 277 -13.59 0.72 -5.42
N ALA A 278 -12.50 1.49 -5.50
CA ALA A 278 -11.37 1.22 -6.38
C ALA A 278 -10.72 -0.13 -6.07
N ALA A 279 -10.51 -0.45 -4.80
CA ALA A 279 -9.94 -1.74 -4.39
C ALA A 279 -10.82 -2.92 -4.84
N LEU A 280 -12.14 -2.78 -4.71
CA LEU A 280 -13.10 -3.78 -5.18
C LEU A 280 -13.14 -3.88 -6.70
N GLY A 281 -13.11 -2.74 -7.40
CA GLY A 281 -13.05 -2.69 -8.86
C GLY A 281 -11.79 -3.37 -9.40
N ILE A 282 -10.62 -3.08 -8.81
CA ILE A 282 -9.36 -3.74 -9.17
C ILE A 282 -9.41 -5.23 -8.82
N LEU A 283 -9.96 -5.61 -7.67
CA LEU A 283 -10.11 -7.02 -7.31
C LEU A 283 -11.03 -7.76 -8.31
N GLY A 284 -12.17 -7.18 -8.68
CA GLY A 284 -13.07 -7.72 -9.70
C GLY A 284 -12.39 -7.84 -11.06
N LEU A 285 -11.68 -6.79 -11.50
CA LEU A 285 -10.92 -6.79 -12.74
C LEU A 285 -9.85 -7.88 -12.74
N THR A 286 -9.10 -8.04 -11.64
CA THR A 286 -8.07 -9.09 -11.53
C THR A 286 -8.67 -10.49 -11.56
N TYR A 287 -9.86 -10.69 -11.01
CA TYR A 287 -10.58 -11.96 -11.13
C TYR A 287 -10.96 -12.25 -12.59
N ALA A 288 -11.50 -11.25 -13.30
CA ALA A 288 -11.87 -11.36 -14.71
C ALA A 288 -10.65 -11.57 -15.63
N VAL A 289 -9.57 -10.82 -15.41
CA VAL A 289 -8.33 -10.95 -16.21
C VAL A 289 -7.64 -12.28 -15.93
N HIS A 290 -7.70 -12.80 -14.70
CA HIS A 290 -7.06 -14.06 -14.33
C HIS A 290 -7.58 -15.27 -15.14
N SER A 291 -8.87 -15.28 -15.51
CA SER A 291 -9.45 -16.34 -16.35
C SER A 291 -9.12 -16.18 -17.84
N LEU A 292 -8.82 -14.96 -18.28
CA LEU A 292 -8.51 -14.65 -19.69
C LEU A 292 -7.02 -14.79 -20.04
N LEU A 293 -6.13 -14.67 -19.06
CA LEU A 293 -4.69 -14.72 -19.30
C LEU A 293 -4.16 -16.13 -19.57
N PRO A 294 -3.30 -16.32 -20.60
CA PRO A 294 -2.55 -17.55 -20.78
C PRO A 294 -1.72 -17.89 -19.54
N ALA A 295 -1.56 -19.19 -19.26
CA ALA A 295 -0.87 -19.66 -18.06
C ALA A 295 0.56 -19.10 -17.91
N GLY A 296 1.30 -18.99 -19.02
CA GLY A 296 2.64 -18.41 -19.04
C GLY A 296 2.66 -16.96 -18.57
N THR A 297 1.84 -16.10 -19.20
CA THR A 297 1.72 -14.68 -18.83
C THR A 297 1.27 -14.52 -17.39
N ARG A 298 0.26 -15.29 -16.97
CA ARG A 298 -0.23 -15.29 -15.59
C ARG A 298 0.88 -15.61 -14.59
N ASN A 299 1.70 -16.61 -14.85
CA ASN A 299 2.81 -17.00 -13.97
C ASN A 299 3.87 -15.89 -13.85
N VAL A 300 4.17 -15.18 -14.95
CA VAL A 300 5.09 -14.03 -14.94
C VAL A 300 4.52 -12.91 -14.08
N LEU A 301 3.29 -12.48 -14.35
CA LEU A 301 2.65 -11.38 -13.63
C LEU A 301 2.49 -11.70 -12.13
N GLN A 302 2.10 -12.93 -11.78
CA GLN A 302 2.03 -13.37 -10.39
C GLN A 302 3.41 -13.43 -9.72
N THR A 303 4.47 -13.76 -10.46
CA THR A 303 5.84 -13.75 -9.91
C THR A 303 6.30 -12.33 -9.61
N ILE A 304 6.02 -11.37 -10.50
CA ILE A 304 6.28 -9.95 -10.23
C ILE A 304 5.40 -9.46 -9.06
N GLY A 305 4.12 -9.84 -9.05
CA GLY A 305 3.15 -9.51 -8.02
C GLY A 305 3.51 -10.00 -6.61
N SER A 306 4.14 -11.17 -6.47
CA SER A 306 4.67 -11.60 -5.17
C SER A 306 5.84 -10.75 -4.68
N ASN A 307 6.53 -10.08 -5.59
CA ASN A 307 7.75 -9.30 -5.34
C ASN A 307 7.51 -7.79 -5.58
N THR A 308 6.30 -7.30 -5.30
CA THR A 308 5.94 -5.91 -5.56
C THR A 308 6.83 -4.87 -4.89
N LEU A 309 7.39 -5.18 -3.72
CA LEU A 309 8.34 -4.28 -3.04
C LEU A 309 9.56 -4.03 -3.94
N VAL A 310 10.12 -5.10 -4.50
CA VAL A 310 11.27 -5.03 -5.43
C VAL A 310 10.87 -4.37 -6.73
N TYR A 311 9.68 -4.70 -7.26
CA TYR A 311 9.18 -4.08 -8.49
C TYR A 311 9.07 -2.56 -8.38
N PHE A 312 8.45 -2.08 -7.31
CA PHE A 312 8.32 -0.66 -7.02
C PHE A 312 9.68 -0.01 -6.72
N PHE A 313 10.56 -0.73 -6.01
CA PHE A 313 11.92 -0.27 -5.72
C PHE A 313 12.72 -0.04 -6.99
N ILE A 314 12.85 -1.07 -7.83
CA ILE A 314 13.56 -1.01 -9.12
C ILE A 314 12.97 0.09 -10.00
N GLY A 315 11.64 0.13 -10.15
CA GLY A 315 10.99 1.13 -11.00
C GLY A 315 11.28 2.55 -10.55
N SER A 316 11.18 2.83 -9.24
CA SER A 316 11.37 4.20 -8.74
C SER A 316 12.83 4.63 -8.67
N VAL A 317 13.78 3.71 -8.45
CA VAL A 317 15.23 4.02 -8.49
C VAL A 317 15.69 4.26 -9.93
N LEU A 318 15.31 3.37 -10.85
CA LEU A 318 15.70 3.52 -12.26
C LEU A 318 15.10 4.77 -12.89
N LEU A 319 13.85 5.10 -12.56
CA LEU A 319 13.23 6.33 -13.07
C LEU A 319 13.99 7.58 -12.61
N GLN A 320 14.47 7.62 -11.36
CA GLN A 320 15.32 8.72 -10.86
C GLN A 320 16.69 8.78 -11.56
N ALA A 321 17.22 7.65 -12.03
CA ALA A 321 18.50 7.60 -12.73
C ALA A 321 18.40 8.07 -14.20
N VAL A 322 17.19 8.13 -14.77
CA VAL A 322 16.98 8.57 -16.15
C VAL A 322 16.67 10.07 -16.19
N PRO A 323 17.28 10.84 -17.12
CA PRO A 323 17.00 12.27 -17.26
C PRO A 323 15.51 12.53 -17.49
N ILE A 324 15.05 13.65 -16.92
CA ILE A 324 13.70 14.17 -17.17
C ILE A 324 13.65 14.69 -18.60
N VAL A 325 12.78 14.09 -19.40
CA VAL A 325 12.49 14.49 -20.78
C VAL A 325 11.00 14.69 -20.89
N GLN A 326 10.57 15.86 -21.36
CA GLN A 326 9.16 16.14 -21.61
C GLN A 326 8.68 15.33 -22.82
N ILE A 327 7.64 14.52 -22.63
CA ILE A 327 7.06 13.69 -23.70
C ILE A 327 5.68 14.25 -24.07
N THR A 328 5.59 14.96 -25.19
CA THR A 328 4.36 15.62 -25.64
C THR A 328 3.48 14.75 -26.55
N SER A 329 4.06 13.74 -27.21
CA SER A 329 3.33 12.85 -28.14
C SER A 329 2.62 11.73 -27.37
N PRO A 330 1.29 11.53 -27.55
CA PRO A 330 0.55 10.43 -26.91
C PRO A 330 1.10 9.05 -27.26
N VAL A 331 1.57 8.86 -28.50
CA VAL A 331 2.18 7.59 -28.93
C VAL A 331 3.51 7.38 -28.22
N ALA A 332 4.36 8.42 -28.15
CA ALA A 332 5.63 8.34 -27.43
C ALA A 332 5.41 8.08 -25.93
N ALA A 333 4.37 8.66 -25.34
CA ALA A 333 3.97 8.42 -23.96
C ALA A 333 3.61 6.96 -23.69
N ILE A 334 2.79 6.36 -24.55
CA ILE A 334 2.41 4.95 -24.47
C ILE A 334 3.65 4.07 -24.63
N VAL A 335 4.47 4.32 -25.66
CA VAL A 335 5.69 3.54 -25.93
C VAL A 335 6.68 3.63 -24.77
N ALA A 336 6.94 4.83 -24.25
CA ALA A 336 7.82 5.04 -23.10
C ALA A 336 7.29 4.31 -21.86
N THR A 337 5.99 4.47 -21.55
CA THR A 337 5.36 3.80 -20.40
C THR A 337 5.48 2.27 -20.52
N LEU A 338 5.13 1.70 -21.68
CA LEU A 338 5.25 0.27 -21.91
C LEU A 338 6.70 -0.22 -21.81
N THR A 339 7.65 0.55 -22.35
CA THR A 339 9.09 0.24 -22.27
C THR A 339 9.55 0.17 -20.83
N TYR A 340 9.24 1.17 -20.01
CA TYR A 340 9.56 1.15 -18.59
C TYR A 340 8.93 -0.03 -17.86
N LEU A 341 7.64 -0.31 -18.10
CA LEU A 341 6.96 -1.44 -17.47
C LEU A 341 7.58 -2.79 -17.84
N VAL A 342 7.98 -2.96 -19.10
CA VAL A 342 8.68 -4.16 -19.59
C VAL A 342 10.05 -4.29 -18.93
N VAL A 343 10.85 -3.22 -18.91
CA VAL A 343 12.19 -3.22 -18.30
C VAL A 343 12.11 -3.50 -16.80
N PHE A 344 11.28 -2.76 -16.06
CA PHE A 344 11.11 -2.93 -14.62
C PHE A 344 10.56 -4.33 -14.29
N GLY A 345 9.61 -4.82 -15.08
CA GLY A 345 9.05 -6.16 -14.94
C GLY A 345 10.07 -7.26 -15.20
N ALA A 346 10.87 -7.14 -16.27
CA ALA A 346 11.92 -8.09 -16.63
C ALA A 346 13.02 -8.16 -15.56
N LEU A 347 13.49 -7.01 -15.06
CA LEU A 347 14.49 -6.95 -13.98
C LEU A 347 13.96 -7.57 -12.69
N THR A 348 12.71 -7.27 -12.32
CA THR A 348 12.07 -7.87 -11.14
C THR A 348 11.92 -9.37 -11.29
N PHE A 349 11.52 -9.83 -12.47
CA PHE A 349 11.35 -11.25 -12.74
C PHE A 349 12.69 -12.00 -12.73
N GLY A 350 13.75 -11.40 -13.30
CA GLY A 350 15.11 -11.91 -13.24
C GLY A 350 15.62 -12.02 -11.80
N TRP A 351 15.43 -10.97 -11.00
CA TRP A 351 15.76 -10.98 -9.57
C TRP A 351 14.99 -12.07 -8.81
N ALA A 352 13.70 -12.21 -9.06
CA ALA A 352 12.87 -13.22 -8.41
C ALA A 352 13.33 -14.65 -8.74
N ARG A 353 13.89 -14.87 -9.94
CA ARG A 353 14.47 -16.16 -10.33
C ARG A 353 15.83 -16.41 -9.67
N SER A 354 16.70 -15.41 -9.57
CA SER A 354 18.02 -15.57 -8.97
C SER A 354 17.94 -15.86 -7.47
N VAL A 355 17.06 -15.14 -6.74
CA VAL A 355 16.91 -15.33 -5.29
C VAL A 355 16.33 -16.71 -4.94
N ARG A 356 15.47 -17.28 -5.78
CA ARG A 356 14.93 -18.65 -5.57
C ARG A 356 16.01 -19.73 -5.61
N GLY A 357 17.18 -19.46 -6.20
CA GLY A 357 18.33 -20.37 -6.20
C GLY A 357 19.33 -20.13 -5.06
N GLY A 358 19.18 -19.06 -4.26
CA GLY A 358 20.19 -18.62 -3.30
C GLY A 358 19.87 -18.96 -1.84
N ALA A 359 20.54 -19.96 -1.27
CA ALA A 359 20.39 -20.35 0.15
C ALA A 359 20.80 -19.22 1.14
N ALA A 360 21.75 -18.37 0.75
CA ALA A 360 22.27 -17.29 1.60
C ALA A 360 21.24 -16.19 1.91
N VAL A 361 20.42 -15.80 0.92
CA VAL A 361 19.39 -14.78 1.12
C VAL A 361 18.29 -15.29 2.06
N ALA A 362 17.89 -16.55 1.90
CA ALA A 362 16.94 -17.18 2.81
C ALA A 362 17.47 -17.23 4.25
N SER A 363 18.75 -17.59 4.44
CA SER A 363 19.41 -17.60 5.74
C SER A 363 19.38 -16.22 6.43
N LEU A 364 19.75 -15.15 5.73
CA LEU A 364 19.74 -13.78 6.29
C LEU A 364 18.33 -13.32 6.67
N THR A 365 17.33 -13.60 5.84
CA THR A 365 15.94 -13.23 6.14
C THR A 365 15.38 -13.97 7.34
N ASN A 366 15.74 -15.25 7.51
CA ASN A 366 15.32 -16.05 8.67
C ASN A 366 16.00 -15.55 9.94
N ALA A 367 17.32 -15.30 9.90
CA ALA A 367 18.07 -14.81 11.06
C ALA A 367 17.51 -13.49 11.61
N GLY A 368 17.20 -12.52 10.74
CA GLY A 368 16.60 -11.25 11.16
C GLY A 368 15.24 -11.41 11.84
N ARG A 369 14.41 -12.34 11.34
CA ARG A 369 13.12 -12.65 11.93
C ARG A 369 13.26 -13.36 13.28
N ASP A 370 14.18 -14.31 13.37
CA ASP A 370 14.41 -15.10 14.58
C ASP A 370 14.93 -14.22 15.73
N LEU A 371 15.78 -13.23 15.42
CA LEU A 371 16.23 -12.23 16.40
C LEU A 371 15.08 -11.41 16.99
N ILE A 372 14.15 -10.94 16.15
CA ILE A 372 12.97 -10.20 16.61
C ILE A 372 12.07 -11.12 17.44
N GLU A 373 11.85 -12.36 17.00
CA GLU A 373 11.05 -13.33 17.74
C GLU A 373 11.64 -13.64 19.13
N LEU A 374 12.95 -13.85 19.21
CA LEU A 374 13.66 -14.08 20.47
C LEU A 374 13.52 -12.89 21.43
N SER A 375 13.65 -11.66 20.92
CA SER A 375 13.44 -10.45 21.72
C SER A 375 12.01 -10.37 22.26
N LEU A 376 11.00 -10.61 21.42
CA LEU A 376 9.60 -10.59 21.82
C LEU A 376 9.27 -11.65 22.88
N ARG A 377 9.79 -12.87 22.71
CA ARG A 377 9.61 -13.96 23.69
C ARG A 377 10.20 -13.59 25.05
N ARG A 378 11.42 -13.06 25.08
CA ARG A 378 12.08 -12.66 26.35
C ARG A 378 11.33 -11.55 27.09
N THR A 379 10.76 -10.59 26.36
CA THR A 379 10.15 -9.40 26.96
C THR A 379 8.67 -9.59 27.33
N PHE A 380 7.88 -10.24 26.47
CA PHE A 380 6.41 -10.24 26.59
C PHE A 380 5.78 -11.62 26.82
N TRP A 381 6.48 -12.70 26.46
CA TRP A 381 6.00 -14.08 26.60
C TRP A 381 7.02 -14.90 27.38
N ARG A 382 7.22 -14.55 28.65
CA ARG A 382 7.89 -15.46 29.58
C ARG A 382 7.02 -16.72 29.71
N PRO A 383 7.58 -17.93 29.53
CA PRO A 383 6.88 -19.13 29.96
C PRO A 383 6.50 -18.91 31.43
N SER A 384 5.22 -19.08 31.76
CA SER A 384 4.83 -19.24 33.16
C SER A 384 5.58 -20.46 33.68
N GLU A 385 6.55 -20.25 34.56
CA GLU A 385 7.22 -21.32 35.32
C GLU A 385 6.23 -22.06 36.22
#